data_AF-L1IST1-F1
#
_entry.id   AF-L1IST1-F1
#
_cell.length_a   1.000
_cell.length_b   1.000
_cell.length_c   1.000
_cell.angle_alpha   90.00
_cell.angle_beta   90.00
_cell.angle_gamma   90.00
#
_symmetry.space_group_name_H-M   'P 1'
#
loop_
_entity.id
_entity.type
_entity.pdbx_description
1 polymer ?
#
loop_
_entity_poly.entity_id
_entity_poly.type
_entity_poly.pdbx_seq_one_letter_code
_entity_poly.pdbx_strand_id
1 'polypeptide(L)'
;MALTLALFMASIAMASGFISVGSTSLSNILELRKDQSKFPDSCSSKSLRLRGGSSSTLAMAAPRIIISGAPASGKGTQCEYIVEKFGVVHISTGDALRAQVQAGTELGKMAKGFMDKGALVPDDVIIGIVKDRLAEQDCKDKGWLLDGFPRTGVQADAMEKAGIKADKFVLLNVPDNVLIERCVGRRTDPVTGKIYHMKFNPPPNDPEVLARLVHRPTTLKRPW
;
A
#
# COMPACT_ATOMS: atom_id res chain seq x y z
N MET A 1 3.04 5.74 -21.33
CA MET A 1 3.93 6.05 -20.20
C MET A 1 3.83 5.04 -19.05
N ALA A 2 2.66 4.50 -18.69
CA ALA A 2 2.53 3.47 -17.63
C ALA A 2 3.19 2.11 -17.99
N LEU A 3 3.15 1.72 -19.27
CA LEU A 3 3.75 0.46 -19.75
C LEU A 3 5.28 0.47 -19.67
N THR A 4 5.89 1.64 -19.89
CA THR A 4 7.35 1.82 -19.87
C THR A 4 7.91 1.72 -18.45
N LEU A 5 7.15 2.19 -17.44
CA LEU A 5 7.55 2.08 -16.04
C LEU A 5 7.44 0.63 -15.52
N ALA A 6 6.40 -0.10 -15.94
CA ALA A 6 6.23 -1.51 -15.58
C ALA A 6 7.33 -2.41 -16.17
N LEU A 7 7.71 -2.18 -17.43
CA LEU A 7 8.81 -2.89 -18.10
C LEU A 7 10.18 -2.55 -17.51
N PHE A 8 10.42 -1.29 -17.14
CA PHE A 8 11.67 -0.87 -16.51
C PHE A 8 11.84 -1.46 -15.10
N MET A 9 10.76 -1.52 -14.32
CA MET A 9 10.77 -2.14 -12.98
C MET A 9 10.92 -3.66 -13.04
N ALA A 10 10.39 -4.32 -14.08
CA ALA A 10 10.63 -5.74 -14.33
C ALA A 10 12.09 -6.04 -14.72
N SER A 11 12.77 -5.10 -15.39
CA SER A 11 14.19 -5.25 -15.79
C SER A 11 15.16 -5.21 -14.60
N ILE A 12 14.84 -4.46 -13.53
CA ILE A 12 15.65 -4.40 -12.30
C ILE A 12 15.56 -5.71 -11.52
N ALA A 13 14.40 -6.37 -11.53
CA ALA A 13 14.22 -7.69 -10.89
C ALA A 13 14.99 -8.82 -11.60
N MET A 14 15.37 -8.65 -12.87
CA MET A 14 16.16 -9.62 -13.63
C MET A 14 17.68 -9.47 -13.43
N ALA A 15 18.16 -8.32 -12.93
CA ALA A 15 19.59 -8.03 -12.77
C ALA A 15 20.20 -8.61 -11.47
N SER A 16 19.36 -9.08 -10.54
CA SER A 16 19.79 -9.81 -9.35
C SER A 16 19.85 -11.31 -9.67
N GLY A 17 20.96 -11.71 -10.28
CA GLY A 17 21.21 -13.06 -10.79
C GLY A 17 20.99 -14.15 -9.74
N PHE A 18 19.84 -14.82 -9.82
CA PHE A 18 19.60 -16.20 -9.44
C PHE A 18 18.30 -16.62 -10.16
N ILE A 19 18.42 -17.31 -11.29
CA ILE A 19 17.57 -18.40 -11.78
C ILE A 19 18.17 -18.86 -13.12
N SER A 20 18.52 -20.14 -13.16
CA SER A 20 18.93 -20.88 -14.35
C SER A 20 17.81 -20.88 -15.40
N VAL A 21 18.17 -20.59 -16.65
CA VAL A 21 17.24 -20.56 -17.79
C VAL A 21 16.90 -22.00 -18.19
N GLY A 22 15.64 -22.38 -17.99
CA GLY A 22 15.03 -23.55 -18.60
C GLY A 22 13.74 -23.17 -19.30
N SER A 23 13.80 -23.05 -20.63
CA SER A 23 12.69 -23.20 -21.59
C SER A 23 11.36 -22.48 -21.31
N THR A 24 11.23 -21.29 -21.88
CA THR A 24 10.05 -20.71 -22.55
C THR A 24 8.66 -21.33 -22.29
N SER A 25 7.82 -20.61 -21.53
CA SER A 25 6.42 -20.33 -21.88
C SER A 25 5.93 -19.06 -21.16
N LEU A 26 5.46 -18.08 -21.93
CA LEU A 26 5.07 -16.73 -21.51
C LEU A 26 3.67 -16.69 -20.86
N SER A 27 3.50 -17.34 -19.73
CA SER A 27 2.24 -17.22 -18.98
C SER A 27 2.51 -17.36 -17.49
N ASN A 28 2.66 -16.24 -16.79
CA ASN A 28 2.35 -16.10 -15.35
C ASN A 28 2.31 -14.61 -14.96
N ILE A 29 1.39 -13.87 -15.57
CA ILE A 29 0.77 -12.70 -14.93
C ILE A 29 -0.44 -13.29 -14.19
N LEU A 30 -0.39 -13.33 -12.87
CA LEU A 30 -1.51 -13.77 -12.04
C LEU A 30 -2.61 -12.70 -12.07
N GLU A 31 -3.49 -12.84 -13.07
CA GLU A 31 -4.73 -12.09 -13.21
C GLU A 31 -5.73 -12.64 -12.18
N LEU A 32 -5.96 -11.88 -11.10
CA LEU A 32 -7.06 -12.17 -10.17
C LEU A 32 -8.41 -11.84 -10.87
N ARG A 33 -8.90 -12.77 -11.69
CA ARG A 33 -10.29 -12.77 -12.15
C ARG A 33 -11.21 -13.11 -10.97
N LYS A 34 -12.22 -12.27 -10.78
CA LYS A 34 -13.42 -12.63 -10.01
C LYS A 34 -14.19 -13.67 -10.81
N ASP A 35 -14.27 -14.89 -10.30
CA ASP A 35 -15.41 -15.78 -10.58
C ASP A 35 -16.18 -15.97 -9.27
N GLN A 36 -17.26 -15.20 -9.14
CA GLN A 36 -18.28 -15.42 -8.12
C GLN A 36 -19.33 -16.37 -8.70
N SER A 37 -18.99 -17.65 -8.81
CA SER A 37 -19.97 -18.72 -8.91
C SER A 37 -19.30 -20.04 -8.57
N LYS A 38 -19.93 -20.84 -7.70
CA LYS A 38 -19.49 -22.15 -7.17
C LYS A 38 -18.70 -22.13 -5.85
N PHE A 39 -19.40 -21.81 -4.76
CA PHE A 39 -19.13 -22.44 -3.47
C PHE A 39 -20.15 -23.58 -3.29
N PRO A 40 -19.75 -24.86 -3.28
CA PRO A 40 -20.59 -25.91 -2.72
C PRO A 40 -20.45 -25.91 -1.19
N ASP A 41 -21.58 -25.79 -0.52
CA ASP A 41 -21.72 -26.00 0.91
C ASP A 41 -21.49 -27.47 1.29
N SER A 42 -20.99 -27.65 2.51
CA SER A 42 -20.81 -28.90 3.27
C SER A 42 -19.51 -29.68 3.03
N CYS A 43 -18.70 -29.77 4.10
CA CYS A 43 -17.90 -30.97 4.35
C CYS A 43 -17.85 -31.22 5.86
N SER A 44 -18.44 -32.36 6.23
CA SER A 44 -18.63 -32.88 7.58
C SER A 44 -17.33 -33.10 8.35
N SER A 45 -17.42 -32.94 9.67
CA SER A 45 -16.41 -33.35 10.64
C SER A 45 -15.94 -34.79 10.42
N LYS A 46 -14.67 -34.95 10.05
CA LYS A 46 -13.92 -36.19 10.29
C LYS A 46 -12.74 -35.86 11.18
N SER A 47 -12.84 -36.29 12.43
CA SER A 47 -11.78 -36.25 13.43
C SER A 47 -10.59 -37.07 12.93
N LEU A 48 -9.51 -36.38 12.56
CA LEU A 48 -8.21 -36.99 12.30
C LEU A 48 -7.37 -36.83 13.57
N ARG A 49 -7.15 -37.94 14.28
CA ARG A 49 -6.18 -38.04 15.37
C ARG A 49 -4.78 -37.87 14.81
N LEU A 50 -4.13 -36.75 15.12
CA LEU A 50 -2.71 -36.54 14.80
C LEU A 50 -1.85 -37.08 15.95
N ARG A 51 -1.03 -38.09 15.64
CA ARG A 51 0.09 -38.53 16.48
C ARG A 51 1.13 -37.40 16.55
N GLY A 52 1.69 -37.21 17.74
CA GLY A 52 2.75 -36.24 18.01
C GLY A 52 3.95 -36.42 17.08
N GLY A 53 4.24 -35.37 16.33
CA GLY A 53 5.49 -35.12 15.65
C GLY A 53 5.83 -33.66 15.88
N SER A 54 7.07 -33.39 16.27
CA SER A 54 7.65 -32.07 16.51
C SER A 54 7.22 -31.07 15.43
N SER A 55 6.24 -30.21 15.77
CA SER A 55 5.88 -29.07 14.96
C SER A 55 7.00 -28.04 15.11
N SER A 56 8.05 -28.16 14.32
CA SER A 56 8.93 -27.03 14.08
C SER A 56 8.04 -25.95 13.46
N THR A 57 7.64 -24.97 14.26
CA THR A 57 7.04 -23.74 13.79
C THR A 57 8.06 -23.13 12.84
N LEU A 58 7.91 -23.38 11.53
CA LEU A 58 8.72 -22.72 10.53
C LEU A 58 8.41 -21.24 10.74
N ALA A 59 9.36 -20.49 11.32
CA ALA A 59 9.21 -19.07 11.55
C ALA A 59 8.98 -18.44 10.17
N MET A 60 7.71 -18.17 9.84
CA MET A 60 7.37 -17.52 8.58
C MET A 60 8.06 -16.17 8.63
N ALA A 61 9.00 -15.96 7.72
CA ALA A 61 9.74 -14.70 7.64
C ALA A 61 8.75 -13.53 7.59
N ALA A 62 9.04 -12.49 8.37
CA ALA A 62 8.28 -11.25 8.45
C ALA A 62 7.99 -10.70 7.04
N PRO A 63 6.72 -10.65 6.59
CA PRO A 63 6.40 -10.29 5.20
C PRO A 63 6.73 -8.82 4.88
N ARG A 64 7.40 -8.57 3.76
CA ARG A 64 7.74 -7.20 3.30
C ARG A 64 7.07 -6.92 1.97
N ILE A 65 6.04 -6.08 1.99
CA ILE A 65 5.15 -5.87 0.85
C ILE A 65 5.14 -4.39 0.49
N ILE A 66 5.21 -4.10 -0.81
CA ILE A 66 4.91 -2.79 -1.35
C ILE A 66 3.59 -2.87 -2.11
N ILE A 67 2.71 -1.89 -1.91
CA ILE A 67 1.47 -1.78 -2.67
C ILE A 67 1.39 -0.42 -3.39
N SER A 68 1.10 -0.49 -4.69
CA SER A 68 0.94 0.66 -5.56
C SER A 68 -0.34 0.53 -6.39
N GLY A 69 -0.85 1.66 -6.88
CA GLY A 69 -2.06 1.71 -7.67
C GLY A 69 -2.52 3.14 -7.89
N ALA A 70 -3.35 3.33 -8.91
CA ALA A 70 -3.92 4.63 -9.21
C ALA A 70 -4.79 5.16 -8.05
N PRO A 71 -4.97 6.49 -7.94
CA PRO A 71 -5.96 7.05 -7.02
C PRO A 71 -7.34 6.42 -7.23
N ALA A 72 -8.06 6.12 -6.15
CA ALA A 72 -9.36 5.42 -6.19
C ALA A 72 -9.35 3.95 -6.71
N SER A 73 -8.17 3.34 -6.86
CA SER A 73 -8.03 1.90 -7.13
C SER A 73 -8.59 0.99 -6.03
N GLY A 74 -8.78 1.51 -4.81
CA GLY A 74 -9.19 0.73 -3.63
C GLY A 74 -8.02 0.26 -2.76
N LYS A 75 -6.84 0.83 -2.98
CA LYS A 75 -5.61 0.49 -2.23
C LYS A 75 -5.78 0.54 -0.72
N GLY A 76 -6.42 1.57 -0.15
CA GLY A 76 -6.62 1.67 1.30
C GLY A 76 -7.36 0.45 1.88
N THR A 77 -8.46 0.05 1.25
CA THR A 77 -9.22 -1.16 1.62
C THR A 77 -8.38 -2.43 1.50
N GLN A 78 -7.54 -2.53 0.47
CA GLN A 78 -6.63 -3.66 0.33
C GLN A 78 -5.52 -3.66 1.39
N CYS A 79 -5.02 -2.49 1.78
CA CYS A 79 -4.05 -2.37 2.88
C CYS A 79 -4.65 -2.87 4.19
N GLU A 80 -5.88 -2.44 4.54
CA GLU A 80 -6.59 -2.90 5.74
C GLU A 80 -6.72 -4.43 5.76
N TYR A 81 -7.14 -5.02 4.64
CA TYR A 81 -7.25 -6.47 4.51
C TYR A 81 -5.91 -7.21 4.66
N ILE A 82 -4.83 -6.66 4.08
CA ILE A 82 -3.49 -7.25 4.20
C ILE A 82 -2.98 -7.17 5.64
N VAL A 83 -3.19 -6.04 6.31
CA VAL A 83 -2.81 -5.85 7.72
C VAL A 83 -3.56 -6.83 8.61
N GLU A 84 -4.87 -6.97 8.44
CA GLU A 84 -5.68 -7.90 9.21
C GLU A 84 -5.24 -9.36 9.00
N LYS A 85 -4.96 -9.74 7.75
CA LYS A 85 -4.63 -11.12 7.39
C LYS A 85 -3.21 -11.55 7.77
N PHE A 86 -2.23 -10.66 7.61
CA PHE A 86 -0.81 -10.99 7.79
C PHE A 86 -0.19 -10.38 9.06
N GLY A 87 -0.91 -9.51 9.77
CA GLY A 87 -0.42 -8.84 10.98
C GLY A 87 0.72 -7.85 10.74
N VAL A 88 0.97 -7.47 9.48
CA VAL A 88 2.06 -6.56 9.08
C VAL A 88 1.80 -5.13 9.52
N VAL A 89 2.87 -4.36 9.71
CA VAL A 89 2.78 -2.93 10.03
C VAL A 89 2.48 -2.13 8.76
N HIS A 90 1.37 -1.39 8.76
CA HIS A 90 1.05 -0.49 7.66
C HIS A 90 1.84 0.82 7.76
N ILE A 91 2.58 1.14 6.69
CA ILE A 91 3.39 2.35 6.59
C ILE A 91 2.95 3.12 5.35
N SER A 92 2.34 4.28 5.56
CA SER A 92 2.11 5.27 4.51
C SER A 92 3.15 6.38 4.65
N THR A 93 3.80 6.77 3.55
CA THR A 93 4.83 7.82 3.56
C THR A 93 4.32 9.14 4.12
N GLY A 94 3.06 9.48 3.84
CA GLY A 94 2.45 10.70 4.38
C GLY A 94 2.27 10.65 5.89
N ASP A 95 1.93 9.47 6.45
CA ASP A 95 1.79 9.29 7.90
C ASP A 95 3.15 9.26 8.60
N ALA A 96 4.13 8.56 8.03
CA ALA A 96 5.50 8.55 8.53
C ALA A 96 6.11 9.96 8.56
N LEU A 97 5.88 10.77 7.52
CA LEU A 97 6.31 12.16 7.46
C LEU A 97 5.67 13.00 8.59
N ARG A 98 4.34 12.91 8.76
CA ARG A 98 3.63 13.63 9.83
C ARG A 98 4.09 13.21 11.22
N ALA A 99 4.29 11.91 11.44
CA ALA A 99 4.75 11.39 12.72
C ALA A 99 6.14 11.93 13.10
N GLN A 100 7.08 11.98 12.14
CA GLN A 100 8.42 12.52 12.36
C GLN A 100 8.40 14.05 12.62
N VAL A 101 7.55 14.78 11.91
CA VAL A 101 7.33 16.23 12.14
C VAL A 101 6.78 16.48 13.55
N GLN A 102 5.79 15.69 13.99
CA GLN A 102 5.20 15.80 15.33
C GLN A 102 6.18 15.39 16.43
N ALA A 103 6.99 14.35 16.20
CA ALA A 103 8.02 13.90 17.13
C ALA A 103 9.23 14.87 17.21
N GLY A 104 9.33 15.83 16.29
CA GLY A 104 10.41 16.82 16.30
C GLY A 104 11.79 16.22 16.04
N THR A 105 11.87 15.13 15.26
CA THR A 105 13.16 14.53 14.89
C THR A 105 13.93 15.44 13.94
N GLU A 106 15.24 15.21 13.77
CA GLU A 106 16.06 16.02 12.85
C GLU A 106 15.53 15.96 11.41
N LEU A 107 15.16 14.78 10.92
CA LEU A 107 14.50 14.61 9.62
C LEU A 107 13.12 15.28 9.57
N GLY A 108 12.33 15.19 10.65
CA GLY A 108 11.04 15.85 10.79
C GLY A 108 11.15 17.38 10.73
N LYS A 109 12.14 17.97 11.40
CA LYS A 109 12.42 19.43 11.36
C LYS A 109 12.84 19.88 9.97
N MET A 110 13.71 19.12 9.30
CA MET A 110 14.11 19.40 7.91
C MET A 110 12.90 19.36 6.99
N ALA A 111 12.11 18.29 7.05
CA ALA A 111 10.87 18.15 6.27
C ALA A 111 9.90 19.31 6.53
N LYS A 112 9.66 19.64 7.80
CA LYS A 112 8.81 20.78 8.20
C LYS A 112 9.28 22.08 7.57
N GLY A 113 10.60 22.33 7.54
CA GLY A 113 11.16 23.52 6.91
C GLY A 113 10.86 23.65 5.40
N PHE A 114 10.77 22.54 4.67
CA PHE A 114 10.31 22.55 3.26
C PHE A 114 8.80 22.73 3.17
N MET A 115 8.05 22.06 4.04
CA MET A 115 6.58 22.09 4.06
C MET A 115 6.03 23.47 4.39
N ASP A 116 6.62 24.17 5.37
CA ASP A 116 6.24 25.52 5.78
C ASP A 116 6.47 26.54 4.65
N LYS A 117 7.46 26.29 3.78
CA LYS A 117 7.74 27.09 2.59
C LYS A 117 6.88 26.72 1.38
N GLY A 118 6.00 25.72 1.51
CA GLY A 118 5.23 25.18 0.39
C GLY A 118 6.09 24.44 -0.65
N ALA A 119 7.32 24.09 -0.32
CA ALA A 119 8.23 23.35 -1.18
C ALA A 119 7.99 21.84 -1.06
N LEU A 120 8.34 21.09 -2.12
CA LEU A 120 8.34 19.64 -2.08
C LEU A 120 9.50 19.15 -1.19
N VAL A 121 9.20 18.16 -0.34
CA VAL A 121 10.23 17.52 0.49
C VAL A 121 11.14 16.68 -0.41
N PRO A 122 12.48 16.84 -0.33
CA PRO A 122 13.42 16.07 -1.15
C PRO A 122 13.31 14.56 -0.91
N ASP A 123 13.55 13.77 -1.96
CA ASP A 123 13.45 12.30 -1.90
C ASP A 123 14.34 11.69 -0.82
N ASP A 124 15.57 12.19 -0.65
CA ASP A 124 16.52 11.70 0.35
C ASP A 124 15.97 11.80 1.78
N VAL A 125 15.24 12.89 2.08
CA VAL A 125 14.60 13.10 3.38
C VAL A 125 13.47 12.08 3.57
N ILE A 126 12.67 11.84 2.54
CA ILE A 126 11.59 10.83 2.59
C ILE A 126 12.15 9.42 2.78
N ILE A 127 13.23 9.07 2.09
CA ILE A 127 13.90 7.77 2.22
C ILE A 127 14.46 7.60 3.64
N GLY A 128 15.08 8.63 4.20
CA GLY A 128 15.54 8.62 5.60
C GLY A 128 14.39 8.33 6.56
N ILE A 129 13.26 9.03 6.41
CA ILE A 129 12.06 8.83 7.25
C ILE A 129 11.50 7.41 7.13
N VAL A 130 11.42 6.88 5.90
CA VAL A 130 10.93 5.51 5.66
C VAL A 130 11.90 4.50 6.26
N LYS A 131 13.21 4.70 6.10
CA LYS A 131 14.25 3.83 6.64
C LYS A 131 14.20 3.76 8.16
N ASP A 132 14.05 4.91 8.82
CA ASP A 132 13.94 4.98 10.28
C ASP A 132 12.69 4.24 10.76
N ARG A 133 11.55 4.43 10.08
CA ARG A 133 10.30 3.74 10.43
C ARG A 133 10.40 2.21 10.27
N LEU A 134 11.08 1.76 9.21
CA LEU A 134 11.30 0.33 8.94
C LEU A 134 12.31 -0.31 9.89
N ALA A 135 13.15 0.49 10.56
CA ALA A 135 14.14 0.01 11.52
C ALA A 135 13.54 -0.28 12.91
N GLU A 136 12.30 0.16 13.17
CA GLU A 136 11.57 -0.12 14.41
C GLU A 136 11.31 -1.62 14.61
N GLN A 137 11.24 -2.05 15.87
CA GLN A 137 11.17 -3.47 16.22
C GLN A 137 9.88 -4.14 15.72
N ASP A 138 8.76 -3.41 15.70
CA ASP A 138 7.48 -3.90 15.19
C ASP A 138 7.55 -4.31 13.70
N CYS A 139 8.24 -3.53 12.88
CA CYS A 139 8.46 -3.80 11.46
C CYS A 139 9.42 -4.98 11.23
N LYS A 140 10.39 -5.17 12.13
CA LYS A 140 11.33 -6.30 12.06
C LYS A 140 10.63 -7.61 12.44
N ASP A 141 9.79 -7.57 13.47
CA ASP A 141 9.14 -8.77 14.01
C ASP A 141 7.93 -9.20 13.18
N LYS A 142 7.09 -8.25 12.77
CA LYS A 142 5.81 -8.53 12.08
C LYS A 142 5.87 -8.34 10.57
N GLY A 143 6.92 -7.67 10.08
CA GLY A 143 7.00 -7.24 8.69
C GLY A 143 6.25 -5.94 8.45
N TRP A 144 6.20 -5.50 7.20
CA TRP A 144 5.69 -4.19 6.83
C TRP A 144 4.98 -4.20 5.48
N LEU A 145 3.99 -3.32 5.37
CA LEU A 145 3.28 -2.98 4.15
C LEU A 145 3.51 -1.51 3.84
N LEU A 146 4.26 -1.23 2.78
CA LEU A 146 4.55 0.13 2.33
C LEU A 146 3.52 0.58 1.30
N ASP A 147 2.73 1.59 1.67
CA ASP A 147 1.70 2.20 0.83
C ASP A 147 2.22 3.50 0.18
N GLY A 148 2.26 3.50 -1.15
CA GLY A 148 2.41 4.71 -1.93
C GLY A 148 3.84 5.23 -2.01
N PHE A 149 4.81 4.34 -1.81
CA PHE A 149 6.24 4.54 -2.04
C PHE A 149 6.89 3.22 -2.50
N PRO A 150 7.82 3.22 -3.46
CA PRO A 150 8.26 4.38 -4.27
C PRO A 150 7.22 4.78 -5.32
N ARG A 151 7.24 6.06 -5.75
CA ARG A 151 6.40 6.62 -6.82
C ARG A 151 7.18 6.95 -8.09
N THR A 152 8.50 7.04 -8.00
CA THR A 152 9.39 7.36 -9.12
C THR A 152 10.50 6.31 -9.22
N GLY A 153 11.15 6.22 -10.38
CA GLY A 153 12.33 5.36 -10.56
C GLY A 153 13.47 5.74 -9.61
N VAL A 154 13.73 7.04 -9.47
CA VAL A 154 14.75 7.58 -8.57
C VAL A 154 14.53 7.15 -7.11
N GLN A 155 13.27 7.16 -6.64
CA GLN A 155 12.93 6.67 -5.31
C GLN A 155 13.14 5.16 -5.16
N ALA A 156 12.87 4.38 -6.21
CA ALA A 156 13.10 2.94 -6.19
C ALA A 156 14.60 2.60 -6.12
N ASP A 157 15.43 3.27 -6.94
CA ASP A 157 16.88 3.10 -6.94
C ASP A 157 17.49 3.48 -5.58
N ALA A 158 16.99 4.56 -4.99
CA ALA A 158 17.48 5.03 -3.70
C ALA A 158 17.01 4.13 -2.54
N MET A 159 15.82 3.53 -2.63
CA MET A 159 15.34 2.50 -1.70
C MET A 159 16.22 1.23 -1.78
N GLU A 160 16.61 0.82 -2.98
CA GLU A 160 17.55 -0.30 -3.18
C GLU A 160 18.93 0.00 -2.57
N LYS A 161 19.49 1.19 -2.85
CA LYS A 161 20.76 1.66 -2.25
C LYS A 161 20.71 1.73 -0.73
N ALA A 162 19.54 2.06 -0.16
CA ALA A 162 19.31 2.08 1.28
C ALA A 162 19.19 0.67 1.90
N GLY A 163 19.22 -0.40 1.09
CA GLY A 163 19.10 -1.78 1.55
C GLY A 163 17.66 -2.22 1.86
N ILE A 164 16.66 -1.43 1.46
CA ILE A 164 15.26 -1.74 1.69
C ILE A 164 14.79 -2.68 0.59
N LYS A 165 14.60 -3.97 0.92
CA LYS A 165 14.13 -5.00 -0.01
C LYS A 165 12.73 -5.47 0.37
N ALA A 166 11.81 -5.42 -0.60
CA ALA A 166 10.49 -6.01 -0.48
C ALA A 166 10.49 -7.43 -1.06
N ASP A 167 9.69 -8.32 -0.47
CA ASP A 167 9.49 -9.67 -0.96
C ASP A 167 8.46 -9.70 -2.10
N LYS A 168 7.49 -8.77 -2.07
CA LYS A 168 6.40 -8.65 -3.05
C LYS A 168 6.09 -7.20 -3.38
N PHE A 169 5.79 -6.95 -4.66
CA PHE A 169 5.25 -5.69 -5.15
C PHE A 169 3.86 -5.95 -5.74
N VAL A 170 2.84 -5.33 -5.15
CA VAL A 170 1.44 -5.49 -5.55
C VAL A 170 0.98 -4.23 -6.29
N LEU A 171 0.64 -4.38 -7.57
CA LEU A 171 0.05 -3.31 -8.36
C LEU A 171 -1.46 -3.53 -8.53
N LEU A 172 -2.27 -2.61 -8.01
CA LEU A 172 -3.71 -2.59 -8.27
C LEU A 172 -3.99 -2.03 -9.65
N ASN A 173 -4.16 -2.93 -10.62
CA ASN A 173 -4.60 -2.60 -11.96
C ASN A 173 -6.12 -2.48 -12.01
N VAL A 174 -6.63 -1.28 -12.27
CA VAL A 174 -8.06 -0.99 -12.36
C VAL A 174 -8.30 -0.16 -13.62
N PRO A 175 -9.30 -0.52 -14.46
CA PRO A 175 -9.62 0.24 -15.67
C PRO A 175 -9.94 1.73 -15.38
N ASP A 176 -9.48 2.61 -16.27
CA ASP A 176 -9.59 4.08 -16.09
C ASP A 176 -11.04 4.55 -15.94
N ASN A 177 -11.98 3.97 -16.68
CA ASN A 177 -13.40 4.30 -16.57
C ASN A 177 -13.94 4.05 -15.14
N VAL A 178 -13.51 2.96 -14.50
CA VAL A 178 -13.87 2.62 -13.12
C VAL A 178 -13.19 3.59 -12.14
N LEU A 179 -11.93 3.96 -12.39
CA LEU A 179 -11.20 4.93 -11.57
C LEU A 179 -11.85 6.32 -11.60
N ILE A 180 -12.27 6.77 -12.78
CA ILE A 180 -12.97 8.04 -12.98
C ILE A 180 -14.31 8.03 -12.24
N GLU A 181 -15.13 6.99 -12.43
CA GLU A 181 -16.41 6.84 -11.73
C GLU A 181 -16.23 6.93 -10.21
N ARG A 182 -15.23 6.21 -9.67
CA ARG A 182 -14.91 6.21 -8.23
C ARG A 182 -14.39 7.56 -7.73
N CYS A 183 -13.59 8.26 -8.53
CA CYS A 183 -13.09 9.58 -8.17
C CYS A 183 -14.21 10.62 -8.12
N VAL A 184 -15.07 10.66 -9.14
CA VAL A 184 -16.15 11.65 -9.27
C VAL A 184 -17.23 11.43 -8.21
N GLY A 185 -17.52 10.18 -7.86
CA GLY A 185 -18.53 9.82 -6.86
C GLY A 185 -18.09 9.99 -5.41
N ARG A 186 -16.79 10.20 -5.14
CA ARG A 186 -16.27 10.32 -3.77
C ARG A 186 -16.66 11.64 -3.13
N ARG A 187 -17.15 11.57 -1.89
CA ARG A 187 -17.44 12.70 -1.01
C ARG A 187 -16.71 12.53 0.32
N THR A 188 -16.40 13.61 0.98
CA THR A 188 -15.83 13.62 2.33
C THR A 188 -16.67 14.57 3.17
N ASP A 189 -17.09 14.09 4.33
CA ASP A 189 -17.70 14.95 5.35
C ASP A 189 -16.56 15.69 6.07
N PRO A 190 -16.49 17.03 5.97
CA PRO A 190 -15.40 17.80 6.58
C PRO A 190 -15.44 17.78 8.12
N VAL A 191 -16.60 17.50 8.72
CA VAL A 191 -16.77 17.49 10.18
C VAL A 191 -16.33 16.15 10.76
N THR A 192 -16.78 15.04 10.17
CA THR A 192 -16.49 13.70 10.70
C THR A 192 -15.25 13.06 10.07
N GLY A 193 -14.76 13.60 8.96
CA GLY A 193 -13.68 13.00 8.16
C GLY A 193 -14.10 11.73 7.40
N LYS A 194 -15.36 11.28 7.53
CA LYS A 194 -15.87 10.08 6.87
C LYS A 194 -15.91 10.26 5.36
N ILE A 195 -15.54 9.21 4.65
CA ILE A 195 -15.53 9.18 3.18
C ILE A 195 -16.74 8.39 2.70
N TYR A 196 -17.54 9.02 1.85
CA TYR A 196 -18.70 8.43 1.21
C TYR A 196 -18.50 8.32 -0.30
N HIS A 197 -19.31 7.48 -0.93
CA HIS A 197 -19.40 7.40 -2.38
C HIS A 197 -20.86 7.31 -2.79
N MET A 198 -21.33 8.22 -3.64
CA MET A 198 -22.76 8.35 -4.00
C MET A 198 -23.43 7.03 -4.44
N LYS A 199 -22.69 6.17 -5.14
CA LYS A 199 -23.15 4.83 -5.56
C LYS A 199 -22.77 3.68 -4.61
N PHE A 200 -21.48 3.52 -4.29
CA PHE A 200 -20.98 2.31 -3.61
C PHE A 200 -21.01 2.37 -2.07
N ASN A 201 -21.07 3.56 -1.48
CA ASN A 201 -21.16 3.76 -0.03
C ASN A 201 -21.91 5.08 0.22
N PRO A 202 -23.23 5.11 -0.04
CA PRO A 202 -23.99 6.34 0.01
C PRO A 202 -23.96 6.94 1.42
N PRO A 203 -23.94 8.27 1.55
CA PRO A 203 -24.10 8.93 2.84
C PRO A 203 -25.46 8.57 3.46
N PRO A 204 -25.59 8.68 4.80
CA PRO A 204 -26.89 8.55 5.46
C PRO A 204 -27.89 9.59 4.91
N ASN A 205 -29.18 9.28 4.94
CA ASN A 205 -30.29 10.17 4.53
C ASN A 205 -30.55 11.28 5.57
N ASP A 206 -29.48 11.90 6.06
CA ASP A 206 -29.54 13.06 6.94
C ASP A 206 -29.27 14.32 6.10
N PRO A 207 -30.23 15.26 6.03
CA PRO A 207 -30.08 16.50 5.26
C PRO A 207 -28.84 17.32 5.63
N GLU A 208 -28.44 17.32 6.91
CA GLU A 208 -27.27 18.08 7.37
C GLU A 208 -25.97 17.47 6.85
N VAL A 209 -25.89 16.14 6.85
CA VAL A 209 -24.72 15.42 6.34
C VAL A 209 -24.63 15.62 4.83
N LEU A 210 -25.74 15.48 4.11
CA LEU A 210 -25.79 15.65 2.66
C LEU A 210 -25.36 17.05 2.20
N ALA A 211 -25.84 18.10 2.89
CA ALA A 211 -25.56 19.49 2.52
C ALA A 211 -24.08 19.88 2.69
N ARG A 212 -23.36 19.24 3.62
CA ARG A 212 -21.95 19.56 3.92
C ARG A 212 -20.92 18.67 3.22
N LEU A 213 -21.35 17.68 2.43
CA LEU A 213 -20.43 16.81 1.71
C LEU A 213 -19.64 17.58 0.65
N VAL A 214 -18.33 17.46 0.71
CA VAL A 214 -17.44 18.10 -0.27
C VAL A 214 -16.65 17.06 -1.05
N HIS A 215 -16.25 17.40 -2.28
CA HIS A 215 -15.15 16.71 -2.91
C HIS A 215 -13.87 16.99 -2.11
N ARG A 216 -13.02 15.96 -1.98
CA ARG A 216 -11.69 16.19 -1.38
C ARG A 216 -10.97 17.26 -2.23
N PRO A 217 -10.50 18.38 -1.64
CA PRO A 217 -9.77 19.37 -2.39
C PRO A 217 -8.50 18.75 -2.97
N THR A 218 -8.27 18.99 -4.27
CA THR A 218 -7.07 18.53 -4.99
C THR A 218 -5.82 19.28 -4.52
N THR A 219 -5.98 20.41 -3.82
CA THR A 219 -4.92 21.29 -3.34
C THR A 219 -4.31 20.78 -2.04
N LEU A 220 -2.98 20.85 -1.96
CA LEU A 220 -2.08 20.46 -0.85
C LEU A 220 -2.34 21.17 0.50
N LYS A 221 -3.46 21.88 0.68
CA LYS A 221 -3.79 22.56 1.93
C LYS A 221 -4.43 21.57 2.91
N ARG A 222 -3.64 20.61 3.39
CA ARG A 222 -3.89 20.02 4.70
C ARG A 222 -3.10 20.83 5.71
N PRO A 223 -3.71 21.35 6.79
CA PRO A 223 -2.91 21.84 7.90
C PRO A 223 -1.99 20.70 8.37
N TRP A 224 -0.70 21.01 8.47
CA TRP A 224 0.36 20.08 8.88
C TRP A 224 0.35 19.86 10.39
#